data_AF-A0A2V8V5L3-F1
#
_entry.id   AF-A0A2V8V5L3-F1
#
_cell.length_a   1.000
_cell.length_b   1.000
_cell.length_c   1.000
_cell.angle_alpha   90.00
_cell.angle_beta   90.00
_cell.angle_gamma   90.00
#
_symmetry.space_group_name_H-M   'P 1'
#
loop_
_entity.id
_entity.type
_entity.pdbx_description
1 polymer ?
#
loop_
_entity_poly.entity_id
_entity_poly.type
_entity_poly.pdbx_seq_one_letter_code
_entity_poly.pdbx_strand_id
1 'polypeptide(L)'
;MDGTTGTSVVLTAAANGLMKLYLESGEDIRVAIETGFLDHALETAALRPYFEQWGSDPRLEPAWKRALKWGDAHPDYMAGLFQRFQGKIKE
;
A
#
# COMPACT_ATOMS: atom_id res chain seq x y z
N MET A 1 3.85 27.45 3.42
CA MET A 1 4.11 26.21 2.67
C MET A 1 2.89 25.33 2.85
N ASP A 2 2.21 24.99 1.77
CA ASP A 2 1.05 24.09 1.78
C ASP A 2 1.49 22.70 2.24
N GLY A 3 0.88 22.19 3.32
CA GLY A 3 1.20 20.88 3.89
C GLY A 3 0.92 19.71 2.94
N THR A 4 0.11 19.92 1.91
CA THR A 4 -0.25 18.90 0.91
C THR A 4 0.93 18.53 0.02
N THR A 5 1.78 19.49 -0.35
CA THR A 5 2.98 19.24 -1.18
C THR A 5 4.02 18.41 -0.41
N GLY A 6 4.20 18.68 0.88
CA GLY A 6 5.14 17.95 1.73
C GLY A 6 4.75 16.48 1.89
N THR A 7 3.46 16.22 2.15
CA THR A 7 2.93 14.85 2.28
C THR A 7 3.09 14.07 0.98
N SER A 8 2.80 14.66 -0.18
CA SER A 8 2.94 13.98 -1.47
C SER A 8 4.39 13.57 -1.75
N VAL A 9 5.38 14.43 -1.45
CA VAL A 9 6.81 14.10 -1.59
C VAL A 9 7.20 12.89 -0.75
N VAL A 10 6.74 12.84 0.51
CA VAL A 10 7.03 11.71 1.41
C VAL A 10 6.40 10.41 0.89
N LEU A 11 5.14 10.47 0.43
CA LEU A 11 4.45 9.30 -0.12
C LEU A 11 5.13 8.77 -1.39
N THR A 12 5.56 9.65 -2.29
CA THR A 12 6.33 9.26 -3.47
C THR A 12 7.65 8.61 -3.09
N ALA A 13 8.38 9.18 -2.13
CA ALA A 13 9.65 8.61 -1.67
C ALA A 13 9.45 7.22 -1.04
N ALA A 14 8.41 7.05 -0.22
CA ALA A 14 8.07 5.76 0.40
C ALA A 14 7.71 4.70 -0.64
N ALA A 15 6.86 5.04 -1.61
CA ALA A 15 6.47 4.11 -2.68
C ALA A 15 7.67 3.67 -3.53
N ASN A 16 8.57 4.59 -3.86
CA ASN A 16 9.82 4.29 -4.57
C ASN A 16 10.76 3.40 -3.74
N GLY A 17 10.87 3.66 -2.44
CA GLY A 17 11.66 2.83 -1.52
C GLY A 17 11.15 1.39 -1.43
N LEU A 18 9.84 1.22 -1.33
CA LEU A 18 9.20 -0.10 -1.31
C LEU A 18 9.38 -0.85 -2.63
N MET A 19 9.24 -0.16 -3.76
CA MET A 19 9.52 -0.74 -5.07
C MET A 19 10.95 -1.28 -5.15
N LYS A 20 11.93 -0.47 -4.74
CA LYS A 20 13.33 -0.88 -4.71
C LYS A 20 13.55 -2.09 -3.82
N LEU A 21 13.03 -2.07 -2.59
CA LEU A 21 13.14 -3.17 -1.64
C LEU A 21 12.51 -4.46 -2.20
N TYR A 22 11.35 -4.38 -2.84
CA TYR A 22 10.70 -5.54 -3.46
C TYR A 22 11.59 -6.16 -4.55
N LEU A 23 12.13 -5.34 -5.45
CA LEU A 23 12.97 -5.81 -6.55
C LEU A 23 14.28 -6.46 -6.05
N GLU A 24 14.90 -5.88 -5.03
CA GLU A 24 16.19 -6.32 -4.49
C GLU A 24 16.10 -7.46 -3.46
N SER A 25 14.89 -7.81 -3.02
CA SER A 25 14.68 -8.81 -1.97
C SER A 25 14.35 -10.21 -2.49
N GLY A 26 14.47 -11.19 -1.59
CA GLY A 26 14.02 -12.56 -1.78
C GLY A 26 12.52 -12.73 -1.51
N GLU A 27 12.03 -13.94 -1.78
CA GLU A 27 10.58 -14.24 -1.79
C GLU A 27 9.86 -13.86 -0.50
N ASP A 28 10.42 -14.20 0.67
CA ASP A 28 9.77 -13.93 1.96
C ASP A 28 9.45 -12.44 2.17
N ILE A 29 10.39 -11.57 1.77
CA ILE A 29 10.23 -10.11 1.89
C ILE A 29 9.26 -9.59 0.84
N ARG A 30 9.28 -10.14 -0.38
CA ARG A 30 8.30 -9.79 -1.42
C ARG A 30 6.88 -10.12 -0.99
N VAL A 31 6.67 -11.30 -0.41
CA VAL A 31 5.37 -11.72 0.15
C VAL A 31 4.94 -10.80 1.27
N ALA A 32 5.84 -10.41 2.17
CA ALA A 32 5.52 -9.48 3.25
C ALA A 32 5.16 -8.08 2.74
N ILE A 33 5.87 -7.57 1.72
CA ILE A 33 5.55 -6.29 1.09
C ILE A 33 4.20 -6.35 0.39
N GLU A 34 3.92 -7.43 -0.34
CA GLU A 34 2.66 -7.59 -1.05
C GLU A 34 1.49 -7.70 -0.08
N THR A 35 1.47 -8.74 0.75
CA THR A 35 0.31 -9.10 1.58
C THR A 35 0.21 -8.29 2.87
N GLY A 36 1.32 -7.81 3.40
CA GLY A 36 1.36 -7.04 4.65
C GLY A 36 1.27 -5.53 4.44
N PHE A 37 1.64 -5.02 3.27
CA PHE A 37 1.63 -3.59 2.99
C PHE A 37 0.79 -3.24 1.77
N LEU A 38 1.09 -3.80 0.59
CA LEU A 38 0.49 -3.36 -0.65
C LEU A 38 -1.01 -3.63 -0.69
N ASP A 39 -1.45 -4.81 -0.24
CA ASP A 39 -2.87 -5.16 -0.08
C ASP A 39 -3.62 -4.05 0.68
N HIS A 40 -3.09 -3.62 1.83
CA HIS A 40 -3.71 -2.61 2.68
C HIS A 40 -3.57 -1.18 2.16
N ALA A 41 -2.43 -0.82 1.58
CA ALA A 41 -2.23 0.50 1.00
C ALA A 41 -3.22 0.77 -0.14
N LEU A 42 -3.57 -0.26 -0.93
CA LEU A 42 -4.47 -0.13 -2.08
C LEU A 42 -5.96 -0.22 -1.74
N GLU A 43 -6.32 -0.55 -0.50
CA GLU A 43 -7.67 -0.34 0.04
C GLU A 43 -8.06 1.14 -0.04
N THR A 44 -7.08 2.06 0.14
CA THR A 44 -7.28 3.50 0.03
C THR A 44 -7.03 3.97 -1.41
N ALA A 45 -8.10 4.29 -2.14
CA ALA A 45 -8.03 4.72 -3.54
C ALA A 45 -7.06 5.90 -3.78
N ALA A 46 -6.96 6.85 -2.84
CA ALA A 46 -6.07 8.01 -2.94
C ALA A 46 -4.56 7.65 -2.91
N LEU A 47 -4.19 6.46 -2.46
CA LEU A 47 -2.80 6.00 -2.43
C LEU A 47 -2.38 5.26 -3.71
N ARG A 48 -3.33 4.77 -4.50
CA ARG A 48 -3.06 4.00 -5.73
C ARG A 48 -2.15 4.73 -6.73
N PRO A 49 -2.28 6.05 -6.97
CA PRO A 49 -1.42 6.77 -7.91
C PRO A 49 0.08 6.68 -7.60
N TYR A 50 0.47 6.52 -6.33
CA TYR A 50 1.88 6.39 -5.95
C TYR A 50 2.50 5.04 -6.35
N PHE A 51 1.67 4.04 -6.67
CA PHE A 51 2.10 2.68 -7.01
C PHE A 51 1.82 2.29 -8.47
N GLU A 52 1.20 3.14 -9.29
CA GLU A 52 0.84 2.83 -10.69
C GLU A 52 2.01 2.31 -11.54
N GLN A 53 3.23 2.77 -11.27
CA GLN A 53 4.44 2.30 -11.95
C GLN A 53 4.68 0.79 -11.82
N TRP A 54 4.16 0.16 -10.76
CA TRP A 54 4.25 -1.29 -10.60
C TRP A 54 3.48 -2.05 -11.69
N GLY A 55 2.40 -1.46 -12.22
CA GLY A 55 1.64 -2.04 -13.32
C GLY A 55 2.39 -2.01 -14.66
N SER A 56 3.45 -1.23 -14.79
CA SER A 56 4.25 -1.10 -16.02
C SER A 56 5.54 -1.92 -15.99
N ASP A 57 6.01 -2.39 -14.83
CA ASP A 57 7.18 -3.27 -14.71
C ASP A 57 6.72 -4.74 -14.64
N PRO A 58 7.08 -5.60 -15.62
CA PRO A 58 6.67 -7.01 -15.64
C PRO A 58 7.05 -7.80 -14.39
N ARG A 59 8.07 -7.36 -13.63
CA ARG A 59 8.51 -8.00 -12.39
C ARG A 59 7.63 -7.68 -11.19
N LEU A 60 6.90 -6.56 -11.25
CA LEU A 60 6.03 -6.04 -10.19
C LEU A 60 4.55 -6.23 -10.51
N GLU A 61 4.21 -6.25 -11.80
CA GLU A 61 2.84 -6.30 -12.30
C GLU A 61 1.98 -7.42 -11.68
N PRO A 62 2.48 -8.66 -11.46
CA PRO A 62 1.67 -9.69 -10.83
C PRO A 62 1.25 -9.36 -9.40
N ALA A 63 2.17 -8.83 -8.58
CA ALA A 63 1.90 -8.43 -7.20
C ALA A 63 0.95 -7.23 -7.16
N TRP A 64 1.18 -6.25 -8.04
CA TRP A 64 0.29 -5.11 -8.23
C TRP A 64 -1.16 -5.53 -8.53
N LYS A 65 -1.37 -6.43 -9.49
CA LYS A 65 -2.71 -6.89 -9.87
C LYS A 65 -3.41 -7.63 -8.73
N ARG A 66 -2.67 -8.44 -7.96
CA ARG A 66 -3.23 -9.17 -6.81
C ARG A 66 -3.63 -8.21 -5.69
N ALA A 67 -2.76 -7.27 -5.34
CA ALA A 67 -3.03 -6.29 -4.31
C ALA A 67 -4.15 -5.30 -4.70
N LEU A 68 -4.22 -4.88 -5.97
CA LEU A 68 -5.32 -4.05 -6.46
C LEU A 68 -6.66 -4.79 -6.35
N LYS A 69 -6.69 -6.08 -6.73
CA LYS A 69 -7.86 -6.93 -6.58
C LYS A 69 -8.27 -7.08 -5.11
N TRP A 70 -7.31 -7.18 -4.18
CA TRP A 70 -7.59 -7.18 -2.75
C TRP A 70 -8.22 -5.86 -2.31
N GLY A 71 -7.60 -4.72 -2.65
CA GLY A 71 -8.07 -3.40 -2.27
C GLY A 71 -9.47 -3.08 -2.80
N ASP A 72 -9.80 -3.50 -4.02
CA ASP A 72 -11.14 -3.36 -4.60
C ASP A 72 -12.20 -4.19 -3.87
N ALA A 73 -11.82 -5.35 -3.31
CA ALA A 73 -12.71 -6.20 -2.53
C ALA A 73 -12.88 -5.73 -1.08
N HIS A 74 -11.95 -4.92 -0.56
CA HIS A 74 -11.88 -4.53 0.85
C HIS A 74 -11.69 -3.01 1.03
N PRO A 75 -12.64 -2.17 0.54
CA PRO A 75 -12.51 -0.72 0.67
C PRO A 75 -12.46 -0.30 2.15
N ASP A 76 -11.41 0.44 2.51
CA ASP A 76 -11.18 1.00 3.86
C ASP A 76 -11.26 -0.02 5.01
N TYR A 77 -10.90 -1.28 4.78
CA TYR A 77 -10.98 -2.35 5.77
C TYR A 77 -10.19 -2.00 7.05
N MET A 78 -8.97 -1.47 6.90
CA MET A 78 -8.16 -1.08 8.06
C MET A 78 -8.79 0.07 8.87
N ALA A 79 -9.49 1.02 8.23
CA ALA A 79 -10.20 2.08 8.95
C ALA A 79 -11.31 1.51 9.84
N GLY A 80 -12.07 0.55 9.33
CA GLY A 80 -13.09 -0.18 10.11
C GLY A 80 -12.49 -1.01 11.25
N LEU A 81 -11.31 -1.61 11.04
CA LEU A 81 -10.59 -2.37 12.07
C LEU A 81 -10.09 -1.46 13.20
N PHE A 82 -9.47 -0.32 12.86
CA PHE A 82 -9.00 0.65 13.85
C PHE A 82 -10.14 1.25 14.67
N GLN A 83 -11.28 1.54 14.05
CA GLN A 83 -12.47 2.01 14.78
C GLN A 83 -12.95 0.98 15.82
N ARG A 84 -12.95 -0.32 15.46
CA ARG A 84 -13.29 -1.42 16.39
C ARG A 84 -12.29 -1.54 17.53
N PHE A 85 -11.00 -1.37 17.27
CA PHE A 85 -9.97 -1.39 18.33
C PHE A 85 -10.05 -0.17 19.25
N GLN A 86 -10.33 1.03 18.72
CA GLN A 86 -10.53 2.23 19.54
C GLN A 86 -11.79 2.17 20.41
N GLY A 87 -12.86 1.51 19.95
CA GLY A 87 -14.06 1.26 20.75
C GLY A 87 -13.81 0.34 21.94
N LYS A 88 -13.01 -0.72 21.77
CA LYS A 88 -12.69 -1.69 22.81
C LYS A 88 -11.78 -1.19 23.93
N ILE A 89 -11.09 -0.06 23.75
CA ILE A 89 -10.23 0.55 24.79
C ILE A 89 -11.06 1.44 25.73
N LYS A 90 -12.34 1.72 25.40
CA LYS A 90 -13.22 2.61 26.16
C LYS A 90 -14.28 1.88 27.02
N GLU A 91 -14.27 0.55 27.06
CA GLU A 91 -15.08 -0.29 27.98
C GLU A 91 -14.18 -0.88 29.07
#